data_AF-A0A7S1ME95-F1
#
_entry.id   AF-A0A7S1ME95-F1
#
_cell.length_a   1.000
_cell.length_b   1.000
_cell.length_c   1.000
_cell.angle_alpha   90.00
_cell.angle_beta   90.00
_cell.angle_gamma   90.00
#
_symmetry.space_group_name_H-M   'P 1'
#
loop_
_entity.id
_entity.type
_entity.pdbx_description
1 polymer ?
#
loop_
_entity_poly.entity_id
_entity_poly.type
_entity_poly.pdbx_seq_one_letter_code
_entity_poly.pdbx_strand_id
1 'polypeptide(L)'
;RATHRATRGAAHRAAEKVVTPGCNASEYAALRSRGEGNGQTNLPYIIAHCRERATKMVGGYIDKRMSKCVMDAMQMLQSPVGDGCALCYAKEGRYVVENCAMECMFAWCTSGCLQCRAAYRKETDKCIGGDSMEAYICR
;
A
#
# COMPACT_ATOMS: atom_id res chain seq x y z
N ARG A 1 15.76 -37.92 -47.18
CA ARG A 1 14.61 -36.98 -47.12
C ARG A 1 13.81 -37.38 -45.88
N ALA A 2 14.05 -36.77 -44.72
CA ALA A 2 13.37 -35.56 -44.21
C ALA A 2 11.84 -35.79 -44.04
N THR A 3 11.17 -35.63 -42.90
CA THR A 3 11.50 -35.02 -41.60
C THR A 3 10.35 -35.23 -40.59
N HIS A 4 10.71 -35.39 -39.31
CA HIS A 4 10.05 -34.95 -38.05
C HIS A 4 8.53 -35.08 -37.80
N ARG A 5 8.16 -35.82 -36.73
CA ARG A 5 6.96 -35.53 -35.91
C ARG A 5 7.41 -35.21 -34.48
N ALA A 6 7.51 -33.92 -34.19
CA ALA A 6 7.88 -33.39 -32.87
C ALA A 6 6.70 -33.48 -31.89
N THR A 7 7.01 -33.90 -30.67
CA THR A 7 6.19 -33.81 -29.46
C THR A 7 5.92 -32.35 -29.11
N ARG A 8 4.66 -31.95 -28.92
CA ARG A 8 4.32 -30.64 -28.38
C ARG A 8 3.93 -30.76 -26.92
N GLY A 9 4.92 -30.60 -26.04
CA GLY A 9 4.70 -30.10 -24.70
C GLY A 9 4.39 -28.60 -24.79
N ALA A 10 3.21 -28.20 -24.33
CA ALA A 10 2.84 -26.79 -24.22
C ALA A 10 3.21 -26.30 -22.82
N ALA A 11 4.28 -25.50 -22.78
CA ALA A 11 4.73 -24.76 -21.62
C ALA A 11 3.63 -23.82 -21.11
N HIS A 12 3.32 -23.91 -19.82
CA HIS A 12 2.72 -22.81 -19.07
C HIS A 12 3.71 -21.64 -19.07
N ARG A 13 3.51 -20.68 -19.99
CA ARG A 13 4.11 -19.35 -19.83
C ARG A 13 3.33 -18.64 -18.74
N ALA A 14 3.96 -18.46 -17.59
CA ALA A 14 3.49 -17.54 -16.56
C ALA A 14 3.27 -16.17 -17.22
N ALA A 15 2.06 -15.64 -17.11
CA ALA A 15 1.75 -14.29 -17.53
C ALA A 15 2.64 -13.34 -16.72
N GLU A 16 3.48 -12.55 -17.41
CA GLU A 16 4.14 -11.40 -16.80
C GLU A 16 3.04 -10.47 -16.30
N LYS A 17 2.93 -10.30 -14.97
CA LYS A 17 2.00 -9.33 -14.38
C LYS A 17 2.41 -7.95 -14.87
N VAL A 18 1.70 -7.41 -15.86
CA VAL A 18 1.72 -5.98 -16.15
C VAL A 18 1.31 -5.28 -14.86
N VAL A 19 2.25 -4.57 -14.24
CA VAL A 19 1.97 -3.71 -13.09
C VAL A 19 1.16 -2.54 -13.62
N THR A 20 -0.16 -2.64 -13.61
CA THR A 20 -1.02 -1.46 -13.73
C THR A 20 -0.74 -0.57 -12.52
N PRO A 21 -0.45 0.73 -12.71
CA PRO A 21 -0.30 1.63 -11.58
C PRO A 21 -1.61 1.70 -10.80
N GLY A 22 -1.54 1.54 -9.48
CA GLY A 22 -2.70 1.64 -8.61
C GLY A 22 -3.40 0.33 -8.30
N CYS A 23 -4.63 0.46 -7.82
CA CYS A 23 -5.48 -0.67 -7.45
C CYS A 23 -6.46 -1.00 -8.58
N ASN A 24 -6.69 -2.29 -8.83
CA ASN A 24 -7.88 -2.72 -9.55
C ASN A 24 -9.12 -2.69 -8.63
N ALA A 25 -10.31 -2.89 -9.20
CA ALA A 25 -11.58 -2.81 -8.45
C ALA A 25 -11.66 -3.78 -7.26
N SER A 26 -11.11 -5.00 -7.39
CA SER A 26 -11.10 -5.99 -6.31
C SER A 26 -10.14 -5.59 -5.19
N GLU A 27 -8.99 -5.01 -5.53
CA GLU A 27 -8.02 -4.53 -4.56
C GLU A 27 -8.56 -3.31 -3.80
N TYR A 28 -9.21 -2.38 -4.50
CA TYR A 28 -9.88 -1.25 -3.83
C TYR A 28 -10.99 -1.73 -2.88
N ALA A 29 -11.79 -2.72 -3.28
CA ALA A 29 -12.77 -3.34 -2.39
C ALA A 29 -12.11 -4.02 -1.18
N ALA A 30 -10.97 -4.68 -1.36
CA ALA A 30 -10.19 -5.28 -0.28
C ALA A 30 -9.70 -4.23 0.72
N LEU A 31 -9.18 -3.10 0.23
CA LEU A 31 -8.81 -1.95 1.07
C LEU A 31 -10.01 -1.44 1.87
N ARG A 32 -11.14 -1.18 1.21
CA ARG A 32 -12.37 -0.71 1.86
C ARG A 32 -12.90 -1.67 2.92
N SER A 33 -12.71 -2.98 2.74
CA SER A 33 -13.13 -3.99 3.72
C SER A 33 -12.44 -3.85 5.08
N ARG A 34 -11.28 -3.17 5.13
CA ARG A 34 -10.58 -2.86 6.38
C ARG A 34 -11.11 -1.59 7.05
N GLY A 35 -11.72 -0.70 6.28
CA GLY A 35 -12.40 0.49 6.80
C GLY A 35 -11.50 1.54 7.45
N GLU A 36 -12.16 2.59 7.91
CA GLU A 36 -11.59 3.75 8.62
C GLU A 36 -11.36 3.48 10.10
N GLY A 37 -10.62 4.38 10.75
CA GLY A 37 -10.39 4.37 12.20
C GLY A 37 -9.01 3.84 12.59
N ASN A 38 -8.86 3.55 13.88
CA ASN A 38 -7.55 3.36 14.52
C ASN A 38 -7.29 1.93 15.01
N GLY A 39 -8.22 1.01 14.78
CA GLY A 39 -8.05 -0.39 15.16
C GLY A 39 -6.96 -1.08 14.34
N GLN A 40 -6.35 -2.13 14.89
CA GLN A 40 -5.19 -2.78 14.28
C GLN A 40 -5.49 -3.47 12.93
N THR A 41 -6.77 -3.76 12.68
CA THR A 41 -7.25 -4.32 11.42
C THR A 41 -7.75 -3.25 10.44
N ASN A 42 -7.84 -1.99 10.87
CA ASN A 42 -8.23 -0.88 10.00
C ASN A 42 -7.07 -0.48 9.10
N LEU A 43 -7.40 0.00 7.91
CA LEU A 43 -6.37 0.32 6.93
C LEU A 43 -5.41 1.42 7.41
N PRO A 44 -5.86 2.54 8.01
CA PRO A 44 -4.96 3.60 8.45
C PRO A 44 -3.88 3.11 9.42
N TYR A 45 -4.24 2.21 10.34
CA TYR A 45 -3.28 1.56 11.23
C TYR A 45 -2.26 0.72 10.45
N ILE A 46 -2.71 -0.12 9.52
CA ILE A 46 -1.83 -0.97 8.70
C ILE A 46 -0.82 -0.10 7.96
N ILE A 47 -1.27 1.01 7.35
CA ILE A 47 -0.40 1.94 6.64
C ILE A 47 0.59 2.61 7.59
N ALA A 48 0.15 3.13 8.74
CA ALA A 48 1.04 3.75 9.72
C ALA A 48 2.10 2.78 10.24
N HIS A 49 1.69 1.57 10.62
CA HIS A 49 2.58 0.50 11.09
C HIS A 49 3.60 0.09 10.03
N CYS A 50 3.16 -0.06 8.79
CA CYS A 50 4.06 -0.41 7.69
C CYS A 50 5.02 0.73 7.34
N ARG A 51 4.60 2.00 7.47
CA ARG A 51 5.45 3.16 7.27
C ARG A 51 6.59 3.20 8.29
N GLU A 52 6.29 2.94 9.56
CA GLU A 52 7.32 2.83 10.61
C GLU A 52 8.34 1.73 10.27
N ARG A 53 7.88 0.56 9.82
CA ARG A 53 8.77 -0.54 9.38
C ARG A 53 9.57 -0.25 8.11
N ALA A 54 9.08 0.65 7.26
CA ALA A 54 9.75 1.08 6.04
C ALA A 54 10.77 2.20 6.29
N THR A 55 10.67 2.87 7.44
CA THR A 55 11.56 3.97 7.85
C THR A 55 12.83 3.40 8.49
N LYS A 56 14.00 3.91 8.09
CA LYS A 56 15.29 3.53 8.68
C LYS A 56 15.59 4.37 9.92
N MET A 57 16.38 3.82 10.85
CA MET A 57 16.80 4.54 12.08
C MET A 57 17.60 5.82 11.80
N VAL A 58 18.38 5.87 10.72
CA VAL A 58 19.14 7.04 10.30
C VAL A 58 18.61 7.49 8.96
N GLY A 59 17.63 8.40 8.97
CA GLY A 59 17.09 9.11 7.81
C GLY A 59 16.89 8.27 6.55
N GLY A 60 15.69 7.80 6.29
CA GLY A 60 15.38 7.19 4.99
C GLY A 60 14.12 6.35 4.99
N TYR A 61 13.59 6.16 3.79
CA TYR A 61 12.33 5.46 3.55
C TYR A 61 12.47 4.51 2.36
N ILE A 62 12.04 3.25 2.53
CA ILE A 62 12.13 2.22 1.48
C ILE A 62 10.73 1.82 1.01
N ASP A 63 10.33 2.30 -0.17
CA ASP A 63 9.01 2.01 -0.77
C ASP A 63 8.74 0.51 -0.86
N LYS A 64 9.73 -0.28 -1.29
CA LYS A 64 9.61 -1.73 -1.39
C LYS A 64 9.32 -2.40 -0.04
N ARG A 65 9.85 -1.88 1.07
CA ARG A 65 9.54 -2.40 2.41
C ARG A 65 8.11 -2.04 2.81
N MET A 66 7.67 -0.82 2.49
CA MET A 66 6.30 -0.40 2.71
C MET A 66 5.32 -1.26 1.92
N SER A 67 5.47 -1.33 0.59
CA SER A 67 4.56 -2.10 -0.28
C SER A 67 4.51 -3.56 0.16
N LYS A 68 5.66 -4.17 0.45
CA LYS A 68 5.72 -5.54 0.97
C LYS A 68 4.95 -5.69 2.28
N CYS A 69 5.16 -4.79 3.25
CA CYS A 69 4.46 -4.84 4.52
C CYS A 69 2.94 -4.72 4.35
N VAL A 70 2.48 -3.79 3.50
CA VAL A 70 1.04 -3.63 3.21
C VAL A 70 0.47 -4.88 2.56
N MET A 71 1.12 -5.43 1.55
CA MET A 71 0.69 -6.68 0.91
C MET A 71 0.61 -7.83 1.90
N ASP A 72 1.66 -8.03 2.71
CA ASP A 72 1.71 -9.11 3.71
C ASP A 72 0.59 -8.94 4.76
N ALA A 73 0.38 -7.72 5.28
CA ALA A 73 -0.67 -7.43 6.26
C ALA A 73 -2.08 -7.66 5.71
N MET A 74 -2.34 -7.16 4.49
CA MET A 74 -3.62 -7.33 3.81
C MET A 74 -3.89 -8.81 3.47
N GLN A 75 -2.86 -9.56 3.08
CA GLN A 75 -2.94 -11.00 2.84
C GLN A 75 -3.28 -11.79 4.12
N MET A 76 -2.66 -11.44 5.26
CA MET A 76 -2.97 -12.06 6.57
C MET A 76 -4.43 -11.82 6.99
N LEU A 77 -5.01 -10.70 6.55
CA LEU A 77 -6.39 -10.31 6.79
C LEU A 77 -7.36 -10.82 5.70
N GLN A 78 -6.93 -11.77 4.87
CA GLN A 78 -7.72 -12.37 3.77
C GLN A 78 -8.27 -11.34 2.77
N SER A 79 -7.58 -10.21 2.62
CA SER A 79 -7.97 -9.09 1.76
C SER A 79 -6.80 -8.71 0.85
N PRO A 80 -6.25 -9.64 0.04
CA PRO A 80 -4.99 -9.43 -0.65
C PRO A 80 -5.02 -8.26 -1.63
N VAL A 81 -3.89 -7.55 -1.70
CA VAL A 81 -3.63 -6.49 -2.69
C VAL A 81 -2.29 -6.75 -3.38
N GLY A 82 -2.15 -6.32 -4.62
CA GLY A 82 -0.91 -6.40 -5.39
C GLY A 82 0.04 -5.23 -5.14
N ASP A 83 1.25 -5.36 -5.70
CA ASP A 83 2.34 -4.40 -5.52
C ASP A 83 2.00 -3.01 -6.06
N GLY A 84 1.32 -2.93 -7.21
CA GLY A 84 0.88 -1.67 -7.81
C GLY A 84 -0.08 -0.87 -6.89
N CYS A 85 -0.98 -1.57 -6.20
CA CYS A 85 -1.92 -0.99 -5.25
C CYS A 85 -1.21 -0.59 -3.95
N ALA A 86 -0.35 -1.47 -3.41
CA ALA A 86 0.43 -1.19 -2.21
C ALA A 86 1.42 -0.03 -2.40
N LEU A 87 1.94 0.17 -3.63
CA LEU A 87 2.82 1.28 -3.99
C LEU A 87 2.15 2.65 -3.82
N CYS A 88 0.81 2.76 -3.89
CA CYS A 88 0.11 4.01 -3.61
C CYS A 88 0.38 4.48 -2.17
N TYR A 89 0.27 3.57 -1.21
CA TYR A 89 0.55 3.85 0.19
C TYR A 89 2.04 3.95 0.51
N ALA A 90 2.91 3.37 -0.31
CA ALA A 90 4.34 3.65 -0.25
C ALA A 90 4.68 5.09 -0.62
N LYS A 91 4.05 5.63 -1.67
CA LYS A 91 4.23 7.05 -2.04
C LYS A 91 3.67 7.99 -0.96
N GLU A 92 2.51 7.68 -0.41
CA GLU A 92 1.94 8.43 0.71
C GLU A 92 2.83 8.36 1.95
N GLY A 93 3.29 7.16 2.33
CA GLY A 93 4.16 6.98 3.49
C GLY A 93 5.49 7.72 3.33
N ARG A 94 6.06 7.75 2.11
CA ARG A 94 7.23 8.57 1.78
C ARG A 94 6.95 10.04 2.02
N TYR A 95 5.85 10.56 1.48
CA TYR A 95 5.45 11.94 1.68
C TYR A 95 5.35 12.29 3.17
N VAL A 96 4.68 11.45 3.96
CA VAL A 96 4.51 11.68 5.41
C VAL A 96 5.85 11.68 6.15
N VAL A 97 6.78 10.78 5.80
CA VAL A 97 8.12 10.76 6.42
C VAL A 97 8.95 11.98 6.03
N GLU A 98 8.83 12.44 4.77
CA GLU A 98 9.65 13.55 4.25
C GLU A 98 9.08 14.94 4.62
N ASN A 99 7.76 15.07 4.82
CA ASN A 99 7.09 16.36 4.96
C ASN A 99 6.32 16.54 6.27
N CYS A 100 5.95 15.45 6.96
CA CYS A 100 5.09 15.48 8.14
C CYS A 100 5.75 14.90 9.40
N ALA A 101 7.07 14.72 9.38
CA ALA A 101 7.78 14.02 10.45
C ALA A 101 7.59 14.68 11.82
N MET A 102 7.55 16.02 11.86
CA MET A 102 7.39 16.76 13.12
C MET A 102 5.96 16.63 13.67
N GLU A 103 4.98 16.73 12.79
CA GLU A 103 3.55 16.65 13.09
C GLU A 103 3.16 15.25 13.57
N CYS A 104 3.83 14.22 13.02
CA CYS A 104 3.60 12.81 13.32
C CYS A 104 4.50 12.23 14.42
N MET A 105 5.42 13.03 14.99
CA MET A 105 6.46 12.55 15.91
C MET A 105 5.88 11.83 17.15
N PHE A 106 4.79 12.35 17.70
CA PHE A 106 4.19 11.80 18.92
C PHE A 106 3.26 10.62 18.67
N ALA A 107 2.45 10.71 17.62
CA ALA A 107 1.59 9.62 17.16
C ALA A 107 1.22 9.83 15.69
N TRP A 108 1.02 8.72 14.99
CA TRP A 108 0.62 8.70 13.58
C TRP A 108 -0.80 9.24 13.33
N CYS A 109 -1.58 9.43 14.39
CA CYS A 109 -3.00 9.82 14.40
C CYS A 109 -3.24 11.12 15.18
N THR A 110 -2.20 11.91 15.46
CA THR A 110 -2.40 13.26 16.00
C THR A 110 -3.16 14.11 14.99
N SER A 111 -3.90 15.13 15.46
CA SER A 111 -4.57 16.08 14.56
C SER A 111 -3.58 16.73 13.58
N GLY A 112 -2.38 17.09 14.05
CA GLY A 112 -1.34 17.67 13.20
C GLY A 112 -0.87 16.71 12.11
N CYS A 113 -0.60 15.45 12.46
CA CYS A 113 -0.19 14.44 11.50
C CYS A 113 -1.24 14.19 10.42
N LEU A 114 -2.52 14.06 10.83
CA LEU A 114 -3.63 13.83 9.90
C LEU A 114 -3.85 15.03 8.97
N GLN A 115 -3.73 16.25 9.49
CA GLN A 115 -3.82 17.47 8.66
C GLN A 115 -2.66 17.56 7.65
N CYS A 116 -1.43 17.27 8.07
CA CYS A 116 -0.29 17.28 7.15
C CYS A 116 -0.43 16.20 6.07
N ARG A 117 -0.79 14.97 6.46
CA ARG A 117 -1.09 13.87 5.53
C ARG A 117 -2.18 14.23 4.51
N ALA A 118 -3.20 14.97 4.93
CA ALA A 118 -4.32 15.35 4.06
C ALA A 118 -3.89 16.11 2.79
N ALA A 119 -2.72 16.76 2.81
CA ALA A 119 -2.14 17.42 1.64
C ALA A 119 -1.76 16.45 0.49
N TYR A 120 -1.58 15.16 0.77
CA TYR A 120 -1.30 14.10 -0.21
C TYR A 120 -2.51 13.20 -0.50
N ARG A 121 -3.67 13.49 0.12
CA ARG A 121 -4.84 12.60 0.07
C ARG A 121 -5.34 12.41 -1.36
N LYS A 122 -5.41 13.49 -2.15
CA LYS A 122 -5.90 13.45 -3.54
C LYS A 122 -5.02 12.56 -4.42
N GLU A 123 -3.72 12.56 -4.20
CA GLU A 123 -2.76 11.70 -4.88
C GLU A 123 -2.97 10.23 -4.52
N THR A 124 -3.20 9.94 -3.23
CA THR A 124 -3.58 8.60 -2.77
C THR A 124 -4.90 8.17 -3.42
N ASP A 125 -5.95 8.99 -3.34
CA ASP A 125 -7.29 8.67 -3.87
C ASP A 125 -7.24 8.33 -5.36
N LYS A 126 -6.54 9.18 -6.13
CA LYS A 126 -6.32 8.96 -7.56
C LYS A 126 -5.56 7.67 -7.82
N CYS A 127 -4.58 7.33 -6.98
CA CYS A 127 -3.77 6.13 -7.15
C CYS A 127 -4.57 4.85 -6.85
N ILE A 128 -5.39 4.85 -5.79
CA ILE A 128 -6.18 3.67 -5.41
C ILE A 128 -7.51 3.56 -6.17
N GLY A 129 -7.90 4.60 -6.91
CA GLY A 129 -9.11 4.62 -7.73
C GLY A 129 -10.39 4.91 -6.94
N GLY A 130 -10.30 5.61 -5.81
CA GLY A 130 -11.42 5.98 -4.94
C GLY A 130 -10.94 6.59 -3.63
N ASP A 131 -11.87 6.92 -2.72
CA ASP A 131 -11.53 7.60 -1.47
C ASP A 131 -10.65 6.72 -0.55
N SER A 132 -9.61 7.34 0.03
CA SER A 132 -8.75 6.76 1.06
C SER A 132 -9.50 6.61 2.38
N MET A 133 -9.20 5.51 3.07
CA MET A 133 -9.67 5.29 4.43
C MET A 133 -8.89 6.17 5.40
N GLU A 134 -9.60 6.93 6.22
CA GLU A 134 -8.99 7.85 7.17
C GLU A 134 -8.95 7.32 8.59
N ALA A 135 -7.91 7.76 9.30
CA ALA A 135 -7.80 7.56 10.73
C ALA A 135 -8.70 8.53 11.48
N TYR A 136 -9.05 8.18 12.71
CA TYR A 136 -9.61 9.15 13.65
C TYR A 136 -8.49 9.81 14.44
N ILE A 137 -8.71 11.04 14.91
CA ILE A 137 -7.79 11.69 15.85
C ILE A 137 -7.69 10.78 17.09
N CYS A 138 -6.47 10.41 17.46
CA CYS A 138 -6.23 9.65 18.68
C CYS A 138 -6.68 10.46 19.90
N ARG A 139 -7.44 9.80 20.77
CA ARG A 139 -7.83 10.32 22.09
C ARG A 139 -7.03 9.61 23.17
#